data_AF-A0A418QAI6-F1
#
_entry.id   AF-A0A418QAI6-F1
#
_cell.length_a   1.000
_cell.length_b   1.000
_cell.length_c   1.000
_cell.angle_alpha   90.00
_cell.angle_beta   90.00
_cell.angle_gamma   90.00
#
_symmetry.space_group_name_H-M   'P 1'
#
loop_
_entity.id
_entity.type
_entity.pdbx_description
1 polymer ?
#
loop_
_entity_poly.entity_id
_entity_poly.type
_entity_poly.pdbx_seq_one_letter_code
_entity_poly.pdbx_strand_id
1 'polypeptide(L)'
;MGKTWTAQELLDLADRTLGTQAAVARIECRRPAEAGSLKACYVVNGPAGTVRKPLDDGLQPDLKLLGDWSFTSGTASATYQTQTGQKMNLSVVYGANDGYTLLDEDVPAGQGTLHVYAAPATP
;
A
#
# COMPACT_ATOMS: atom_id res chain seq x y z
N MET A 1 -13.23 6.78 19.59
CA MET A 1 -13.95 5.54 19.17
C MET A 1 -13.17 4.96 18.00
N GLY A 2 -12.78 3.68 18.01
CA GLY A 2 -12.00 3.10 16.90
C GLY A 2 -12.81 3.05 15.59
N LYS A 3 -12.18 2.96 14.43
CA LYS A 3 -12.91 2.72 13.18
C LYS A 3 -12.84 1.24 12.82
N THR A 4 -13.91 0.67 12.28
CA THR A 4 -13.85 -0.63 11.62
C THR A 4 -13.13 -0.40 10.30
N TRP A 5 -11.97 -1.03 10.10
CA TRP A 5 -11.22 -0.93 8.87
C TRP A 5 -11.41 -2.22 8.08
N THR A 6 -12.23 -2.18 7.03
CA THR A 6 -12.28 -3.24 6.04
C THR A 6 -11.07 -3.20 5.11
N ALA A 7 -10.80 -4.28 4.36
CA ALA A 7 -9.75 -4.27 3.35
C ALA A 7 -9.94 -3.14 2.33
N GLN A 8 -11.19 -2.87 1.96
CA GLN A 8 -11.53 -1.80 1.01
C GLN A 8 -11.24 -0.43 1.60
N GLU A 9 -11.65 -0.16 2.85
CA GLU A 9 -11.39 1.14 3.49
C GLU A 9 -9.90 1.42 3.71
N LEU A 10 -9.09 0.38 3.92
CA LEU A 10 -7.63 0.51 3.98
C LEU A 10 -7.04 0.89 2.62
N LEU A 11 -7.53 0.29 1.53
CA LEU A 11 -7.15 0.70 0.19
C LEU A 11 -7.64 2.10 -0.13
N ASP A 12 -8.88 2.46 0.20
CA ASP A 12 -9.42 3.80 -0.04
C ASP A 12 -8.65 4.87 0.76
N LEU A 13 -8.15 4.52 1.94
CA LEU A 13 -7.26 5.39 2.70
C LEU A 13 -5.91 5.55 1.98
N ALA A 14 -5.28 4.46 1.55
CA ALA A 14 -4.05 4.52 0.78
C ALA A 14 -4.22 5.29 -0.54
N ASP A 15 -5.34 5.09 -1.23
CA ASP A 15 -5.71 5.82 -2.45
C ASP A 15 -5.82 7.32 -2.22
N ARG A 16 -6.49 7.73 -1.15
CA ARG A 16 -6.61 9.16 -0.81
C ARG A 16 -5.24 9.75 -0.45
N THR A 17 -4.44 9.03 0.33
CA THR A 17 -3.09 9.47 0.72
C THR A 17 -2.19 9.61 -0.51
N LEU A 18 -2.16 8.61 -1.38
CA LEU A 18 -1.32 8.58 -2.58
C LEU A 18 -1.83 9.48 -3.69
N GLY A 19 -3.15 9.58 -3.88
CA GLY A 19 -3.79 10.40 -4.91
C GLY A 19 -3.62 11.90 -4.70
N THR A 20 -3.22 12.34 -3.50
CA THR A 20 -2.80 13.73 -3.26
C THR A 20 -1.38 14.03 -3.75
N GLN A 21 -0.60 13.00 -4.11
CA GLN A 21 0.79 13.14 -4.53
C GLN A 21 0.87 13.27 -6.05
N ALA A 22 1.32 14.43 -6.55
CA ALA A 22 1.46 14.68 -7.99
C ALA A 22 2.41 13.70 -8.70
N ALA A 23 3.35 13.09 -7.96
CA ALA A 23 4.28 12.11 -8.48
C ALA A 23 3.70 10.67 -8.56
N VAL A 24 2.45 10.46 -8.13
CA VAL A 24 1.82 9.14 -8.10
C VAL A 24 0.57 9.14 -8.98
N ALA A 25 0.47 8.13 -9.85
CA ALA A 25 -0.70 7.92 -10.69
C ALA A 25 -1.24 6.50 -10.50
N ARG A 26 -2.55 6.37 -10.27
CA ARG A 26 -3.17 5.04 -10.16
C ARG A 26 -3.23 4.39 -11.54
N ILE A 27 -2.91 3.10 -11.59
CA ILE A 27 -2.99 2.27 -12.79
C ILE A 27 -3.78 0.99 -12.53
N GLU A 28 -4.15 0.31 -13.60
CA GLU A 28 -4.76 -1.01 -13.50
C GLU A 28 -3.72 -2.05 -13.11
N CYS A 29 -4.04 -2.86 -12.10
CA CYS A 29 -3.21 -3.99 -11.72
C CYS A 29 -3.32 -5.10 -12.77
N ARG A 30 -2.23 -5.47 -13.45
CA ARG A 30 -2.26 -6.58 -14.42
C ARG A 30 -2.58 -7.94 -13.80
N ARG A 31 -2.09 -8.17 -12.58
CA ARG A 31 -2.38 -9.37 -11.82
C ARG A 31 -3.37 -9.05 -10.70
N PRO A 32 -4.47 -9.82 -10.59
CA PRO A 32 -5.42 -9.65 -9.50
C PRO A 32 -4.76 -9.92 -8.15
N ALA A 33 -5.40 -9.44 -7.09
CA ALA A 33 -5.03 -9.78 -5.74
C ALA A 33 -5.22 -11.29 -5.49
N GLU A 34 -4.46 -11.87 -4.56
CA GLU A 34 -4.70 -13.24 -4.11
C GLU A 34 -6.07 -13.34 -3.42
N ALA A 35 -6.68 -14.53 -3.43
CA ALA A 35 -8.01 -14.72 -2.85
C ALA A 35 -8.06 -14.26 -1.38
N GLY A 36 -9.02 -13.38 -1.07
CA GLY A 36 -9.17 -12.81 0.27
C GLY A 36 -8.33 -11.56 0.55
N SER A 37 -7.54 -11.09 -0.44
CA SER A 37 -6.85 -9.81 -0.39
C SER A 37 -7.41 -8.84 -1.43
N LEU A 38 -7.19 -7.55 -1.21
CA LEU A 38 -7.40 -6.51 -2.21
C LEU A 38 -6.06 -5.88 -2.59
N LYS A 39 -5.97 -5.40 -3.83
CA LYS A 39 -4.75 -4.82 -4.40
C LYS A 39 -5.06 -3.53 -5.16
N ALA A 40 -4.26 -2.51 -4.94
CA ALA A 40 -4.23 -1.28 -5.73
C ALA A 40 -2.81 -1.04 -6.27
N CYS A 41 -2.72 -0.49 -7.48
CA CYS A 41 -1.45 -0.33 -8.20
C CYS A 41 -1.26 1.10 -8.67
N TYR A 42 -0.02 1.58 -8.59
CA TYR A 42 0.34 2.94 -8.93
C TYR A 42 1.69 2.98 -9.61
N VAL A 43 1.84 3.97 -10.47
CA VAL A 43 3.11 4.40 -11.02
C VAL A 43 3.63 5.57 -10.20
N VAL A 44 4.92 5.54 -9.89
CA VAL A 44 5.60 6.56 -9.10
C VAL A 44 6.72 7.19 -9.92
N ASN A 45 6.61 8.49 -10.14
CA ASN A 45 7.62 9.32 -10.79
C ASN A 45 8.70 9.72 -9.78
N GLY A 46 9.65 8.81 -9.53
CA GLY A 46 10.80 9.07 -8.65
C GLY A 46 11.12 7.90 -7.73
N PRO A 47 12.07 8.06 -6.79
CA PRO A 47 12.51 7.00 -5.88
C PRO A 47 11.45 6.66 -4.82
N ALA A 48 11.62 5.52 -4.13
CA ALA A 48 10.73 5.05 -3.06
C ALA A 48 10.44 6.10 -1.96
N GLY A 49 11.41 6.98 -1.67
CA GLY A 49 11.25 8.07 -0.70
C GLY A 49 10.13 9.05 -1.03
N THR A 50 9.73 9.14 -2.31
CA THR A 50 8.63 10.00 -2.79
C THR A 50 7.29 9.62 -2.17
N VAL A 51 7.06 8.33 -1.93
CA VAL A 51 5.78 7.82 -1.40
C VAL A 51 5.86 7.43 0.07
N ARG A 52 7.06 7.16 0.59
CA ARG A 52 7.26 6.79 2.00
C ARG A 52 6.68 7.81 2.96
N LYS A 53 7.11 9.09 2.85
CA LYS A 53 6.68 10.14 3.79
C LYS A 53 5.16 10.39 3.75
N PRO A 54 4.51 10.51 2.58
CA PRO A 54 3.05 10.61 2.51
C PRO A 54 2.32 9.41 3.16
N LEU A 55 2.80 8.19 2.94
CA LEU A 55 2.22 6.99 3.57
C LEU A 55 2.39 7.02 5.09
N ASP A 56 3.57 7.41 5.58
CA ASP A 56 3.84 7.56 7.02
C ASP A 56 2.89 8.59 7.64
N ASP A 57 2.79 9.78 7.04
CA ASP A 57 2.00 10.91 7.56
C ASP A 57 0.48 10.68 7.41
N GLY A 58 0.04 9.98 6.36
CA GLY A 58 -1.38 9.82 6.02
C GLY A 58 -2.02 8.52 6.51
N LEU A 59 -1.26 7.43 6.65
CA LEU A 59 -1.80 6.13 7.09
C LEU A 59 -1.67 5.93 8.60
N GLN A 60 -0.58 6.35 9.22
CA GLN A 60 -0.33 6.06 10.63
C GLN A 60 -1.33 6.73 11.59
N PRO A 61 -1.73 8.01 11.42
CA PRO A 61 -2.61 8.67 12.39
C PRO A 61 -4.02 8.07 12.46
N ASP A 62 -4.53 7.58 11.33
CA ASP A 62 -5.89 7.07 11.21
C ASP A 62 -6.03 5.62 11.71
N LEU A 63 -4.91 4.90 11.81
CA LEU A 63 -4.91 3.47 12.03
C LEU A 63 -4.34 3.10 13.41
N LYS A 64 -5.07 2.27 14.17
CA LYS A 64 -4.55 1.67 15.42
C LYS A 64 -3.57 0.55 15.09
N LEU A 65 -2.31 0.95 14.91
CA LEU A 65 -1.17 0.07 14.67
C LEU A 65 -0.98 -0.91 15.83
N LEU A 66 -0.85 -2.20 15.50
CA LEU A 66 -0.47 -3.26 16.44
C LEU A 66 1.04 -3.55 16.44
N GLY A 67 1.80 -2.85 15.60
CA GLY A 67 3.25 -2.92 15.48
C GLY A 67 3.76 -1.73 14.69
N ASP A 68 5.09 -1.61 14.57
CA ASP A 68 5.71 -0.48 13.88
C ASP A 68 5.56 -0.61 12.35
N TRP A 69 5.15 0.49 11.70
CA TRP A 69 5.27 0.60 10.25
C TRP A 69 6.74 0.78 9.86
N SER A 70 7.30 -0.17 9.11
CA SER A 70 8.69 -0.13 8.68
C SER A 70 8.81 -0.21 7.17
N PHE A 71 9.17 0.90 6.52
CA PHE A 71 9.48 0.94 5.09
C PHE A 71 10.97 0.60 4.86
N THR A 72 11.27 -0.67 4.65
CA THR A 72 12.63 -1.20 4.48
C THR A 72 12.79 -1.82 3.09
N SER A 73 13.84 -1.43 2.37
CA SER A 73 14.19 -2.01 1.06
C SER A 73 13.07 -2.00 0.01
N GLY A 74 12.18 -1.00 0.04
CA GLY A 74 11.05 -0.90 -0.88
C GLY A 74 9.75 -1.54 -0.37
N THR A 75 9.76 -2.20 0.79
CA THR A 75 8.55 -2.82 1.34
C THR A 75 8.20 -2.18 2.67
N ALA A 76 6.92 -1.90 2.89
CA ALA A 76 6.36 -1.61 4.20
C ALA A 76 5.18 -2.51 4.50
N SER A 77 5.00 -2.84 5.77
CA SER A 77 3.77 -3.48 6.21
C SER A 77 3.41 -3.02 7.61
N ALA A 78 2.13 -3.06 7.91
CA ALA A 78 1.64 -2.92 9.26
C ALA A 78 0.38 -3.75 9.47
N THR A 79 0.22 -4.19 10.72
CA THR A 79 -0.97 -4.88 11.20
C THR A 79 -1.82 -3.92 12.01
N TYR A 80 -3.12 -3.95 11.78
CA TYR A 80 -4.11 -3.10 12.42
C TYR A 80 -5.16 -3.96 13.10
N GLN A 81 -5.65 -3.50 14.24
CA GLN A 81 -6.80 -4.12 14.90
C GLN A 81 -8.06 -3.30 14.65
N THR A 82 -9.05 -3.94 14.05
CA THR A 82 -10.40 -3.39 13.92
C THR A 82 -11.11 -3.41 15.28
N GLN A 83 -12.19 -2.62 15.41
CA GLN A 83 -13.02 -2.65 16.62
C GLN A 83 -13.64 -4.03 16.91
N THR A 84 -13.88 -4.85 15.88
CA THR A 84 -14.47 -6.19 16.01
C THR A 84 -13.44 -7.25 16.44
N GLY A 85 -12.18 -6.85 16.66
CA GLY A 85 -11.10 -7.76 17.03
C GLY A 85 -10.45 -8.47 15.84
N GLN A 86 -10.93 -8.25 14.62
CA GLN A 86 -10.25 -8.72 13.41
C GLN A 86 -8.95 -7.96 13.20
N LYS A 87 -7.90 -8.68 12.84
CA LYS A 87 -6.62 -8.09 12.46
C LYS A 87 -6.55 -7.95 10.94
N MET A 88 -6.03 -6.84 10.47
CA MET A 88 -5.84 -6.54 9.05
C MET A 88 -4.39 -6.18 8.79
N ASN A 89 -3.84 -6.64 7.67
CA ASN A 89 -2.53 -6.25 7.18
C ASN A 89 -2.69 -5.28 6.02
N LEU A 90 -1.96 -4.16 6.07
CA LEU A 90 -1.69 -3.31 4.91
C LEU A 90 -0.22 -3.48 4.57
N SER A 91 0.06 -3.90 3.34
CA SER A 91 1.42 -4.02 2.83
C SER A 91 1.59 -3.14 1.61
N VAL A 92 2.72 -2.48 1.52
CA VAL A 92 3.10 -1.64 0.40
C VAL A 92 4.41 -2.16 -0.14
N VAL A 93 4.45 -2.41 -1.45
CA VAL A 93 5.62 -2.92 -2.15
C VAL A 93 5.95 -1.94 -3.27
N TYR A 94 7.09 -1.29 -3.15
CA TYR A 94 7.67 -0.42 -4.15
C TYR A 94 8.72 -1.18 -4.96
N GLY A 95 8.53 -1.22 -6.27
CA GLY A 95 9.52 -1.70 -7.22
C GLY A 95 10.22 -0.53 -7.91
N ALA A 96 11.55 -0.41 -7.75
CA ALA A 96 12.34 0.44 -8.63
C ALA A 96 12.47 -0.24 -10.00
N ASN A 97 12.19 0.47 -11.10
CA ASN A 97 12.51 0.13 -12.51
C ASN A 97 12.83 -1.36 -12.77
N ASP A 98 11.90 -2.10 -13.38
CA ASP A 98 12.06 -3.45 -13.95
C ASP A 98 12.57 -4.57 -13.00
N GLY A 99 12.97 -4.23 -11.76
CA GLY A 99 13.63 -5.14 -10.82
C GLY A 99 12.68 -6.12 -10.13
N TYR A 100 11.37 -5.84 -10.14
CA TYR A 100 10.33 -6.79 -9.77
C TYR A 100 9.61 -7.26 -11.03
N THR A 101 10.27 -8.12 -11.79
CA THR A 101 9.68 -9.01 -12.82
C THR A 101 8.53 -9.87 -12.28
N LEU A 102 8.23 -9.83 -10.99
CA LEU A 102 7.12 -10.54 -10.36
C LEU A 102 5.76 -9.86 -10.55
N LEU A 103 5.70 -8.57 -10.96
CA LEU A 103 4.45 -7.80 -10.95
C LEU A 103 4.01 -7.21 -12.31
N ASP A 104 4.81 -7.35 -13.37
CA ASP A 104 4.45 -7.18 -14.81
C ASP A 104 3.64 -5.91 -15.19
N GLU A 105 3.82 -4.78 -14.51
CA GLU A 105 3.15 -3.54 -14.92
C GLU A 105 3.91 -2.86 -16.06
N ASP A 106 3.17 -2.33 -17.04
CA ASP A 106 3.74 -1.58 -18.15
C ASP A 106 4.09 -0.17 -17.67
N VAL A 107 5.31 0.00 -17.17
CA VAL A 107 5.74 1.25 -16.56
C VAL A 107 6.79 1.90 -17.45
N PRO A 108 6.65 3.20 -17.77
CA PRO A 108 7.67 3.91 -18.52
C PRO A 108 9.04 3.82 -17.84
N ALA A 109 10.09 3.66 -18.64
CA ALA A 109 11.47 3.58 -18.15
C ALA A 109 11.80 4.80 -17.27
N GLY A 110 12.36 4.55 -16.09
CA GLY A 110 12.71 5.58 -15.10
C GLY A 110 11.66 5.78 -14.00
N GLN A 111 10.51 5.12 -14.07
CA GLN A 111 9.45 5.19 -13.07
C GLN A 111 9.38 3.90 -12.21
N GLY A 112 8.95 4.04 -10.96
CA GLY A 112 8.73 2.91 -10.06
C GLY A 112 7.27 2.43 -10.09
N THR A 113 7.04 1.20 -9.66
CA THR A 113 5.70 0.69 -9.33
C THR A 113 5.50 0.71 -7.83
N LEU A 114 4.26 0.96 -7.41
CA LEU A 114 3.82 0.83 -6.04
C LEU A 114 2.58 -0.05 -6.01
N HIS A 115 2.61 -1.11 -5.21
CA HIS A 115 1.49 -1.99 -5.01
C HIS A 115 1.09 -1.94 -3.55
N VAL A 116 -0.19 -1.68 -3.31
CA VAL A 116 -0.78 -1.64 -1.98
C VAL A 116 -1.70 -2.85 -1.84
N TYR A 117 -1.50 -3.64 -0.80
CA TYR A 117 -2.26 -4.84 -0.50
C TYR A 117 -2.95 -4.69 0.84
N ALA A 118 -4.25 -4.96 0.89
CA ALA A 118 -5.01 -5.03 2.12
C ALA A 118 -5.62 -6.42 2.28
N ALA A 119 -5.33 -7.11 3.38
CA ALA A 119 -5.81 -8.46 3.63
C ALA A 119 -6.12 -8.68 5.11
N PRO A 120 -7.03 -9.59 5.48
CA PRO A 120 -7.10 -10.09 6.85
C PRO A 120 -5.73 -10.63 7.28
N ALA A 121 -5.29 -10.30 8.49
CA ALA A 121 -4.07 -10.90 9.02
C ALA A 121 -4.35 -12.38 9.30
N THR A 122 -3.51 -13.26 8.75
CA THR A 122 -3.61 -14.70 9.03
C THR A 122 -3.44 -14.94 10.55
N PRO A 123 -4.24 -15.84 11.15
CA PRO A 123 -4.15 -16.21 12.57
C PRO A 123 -2.77 -16.71 12.99
#